data_AF-A0A3D4DIE8-F1
#
_entry.id   AF-A0A3D4DIE8-F1
#
_cell.length_a   1.000
_cell.length_b   1.000
_cell.length_c   1.000
_cell.angle_alpha   90.00
_cell.angle_beta   90.00
_cell.angle_gamma   90.00
#
_symmetry.space_group_name_H-M   'P 1'
#
loop_
_entity.id
_entity.type
_entity.pdbx_description
1 polymer ?
#
loop_
_entity_poly.entity_id
_entity_poly.type
_entity_poly.pdbx_seq_one_letter_code
_entity_poly.pdbx_strand_id
1 'polypeptide(L)'
;MVNREQFEEICNKYGLDSKKLIKNNENVLEKADYNSICYVLDFLRDTLKVTPNNIEKCPSILYLKIEAIKENYNFLKEKEINMKDVETCLHILSTEPSQLKRTYEYVSDENRYGKKYIEQTTSILRVPVERIQEIEERCPELTKENILSAAISRKDVDEIKKIEQVCKDNEIEVTGSVFYRIAAEIKEIVEVCKENGIEVTGSVFRRTAAEIKEIVEVCKENRIEATGAIFLKTAAEIKEIVEVCKENGIEVTGSVFYRTAAEIKEIVEVCKENGIEVTGSVFSRKSAEIKEIVEMCKENGIEVTGNVFKRTAAEIKEIVEVCKENGIEATGNVFRRTAAEIK
;
A
#
# COMPACT_ATOMS: atom_id res chain seq x y z
N MET A 1 16.30 -10.72 31.51
CA MET A 1 17.01 -9.48 31.13
C MET A 1 18.30 -9.88 30.46
N VAL A 2 18.59 -9.32 29.29
CA VAL A 2 19.81 -9.61 28.53
C VAL A 2 20.71 -8.39 28.62
N ASN A 3 21.97 -8.57 29.02
CA ASN A 3 22.91 -7.46 29.03
C ASN A 3 23.37 -7.11 27.59
N ARG A 4 24.01 -5.96 27.40
CA ARG A 4 24.39 -5.49 26.05
C ARG A 4 25.33 -6.45 25.32
N GLU A 5 26.31 -7.02 26.01
CA GLU A 5 27.28 -7.95 25.41
C GLU A 5 26.60 -9.24 24.95
N GLN A 6 25.74 -9.81 25.79
CA GLN A 6 24.94 -10.99 25.46
C GLN A 6 24.01 -10.74 24.27
N PHE A 7 23.37 -9.57 24.23
CA PHE A 7 22.48 -9.19 23.14
C PHE A 7 23.27 -9.01 21.83
N GLU A 8 24.45 -8.41 21.89
CA GLU A 8 25.35 -8.26 20.74
C GLU A 8 25.83 -9.62 20.20
N GLU A 9 26.19 -10.55 21.09
CA GLU A 9 26.55 -11.92 20.71
C GLU A 9 25.40 -12.63 19.98
N ILE A 10 24.17 -12.53 20.52
CA ILE A 10 22.97 -13.06 19.86
C ILE A 10 22.80 -12.41 18.49
N CYS A 11 22.82 -11.08 18.41
CA CYS A 11 22.63 -10.37 17.15
C CYS A 11 23.66 -10.81 16.09
N ASN A 12 24.93 -10.92 16.47
CA ASN A 12 25.99 -11.39 15.57
C ASN A 12 25.72 -12.82 15.05
N LYS A 13 25.25 -13.73 15.92
CA LYS A 13 24.90 -15.11 15.53
C LYS A 13 23.77 -15.15 14.50
N TYR A 14 22.82 -14.23 14.56
CA TYR A 14 21.65 -14.19 13.66
C TYR A 14 21.78 -13.16 12.52
N GLY A 15 22.93 -12.48 12.41
CA GLY A 15 23.19 -11.47 11.38
C GLY A 15 22.34 -10.20 11.54
N LEU A 16 22.02 -9.82 12.77
CA LEU A 16 21.24 -8.63 13.11
C LEU A 16 22.15 -7.47 13.53
N ASP A 17 21.74 -6.24 13.23
CA ASP A 17 22.36 -5.03 13.76
C ASP A 17 21.84 -4.71 15.18
N SER A 18 22.64 -5.05 16.18
CA SER A 18 22.32 -4.81 17.60
C SER A 18 22.14 -3.32 17.92
N LYS A 19 22.93 -2.43 17.32
CA LYS A 19 22.87 -0.98 17.56
C LYS A 19 21.57 -0.40 17.03
N LYS A 20 21.16 -0.82 15.84
CA LYS A 20 19.88 -0.44 15.23
C LYS A 20 18.69 -0.93 16.06
N LEU A 21 18.72 -2.18 16.52
CA LEU A 21 17.65 -2.75 17.37
C LEU A 21 17.50 -2.00 18.69
N ILE A 22 18.59 -1.75 19.41
CA ILE A 22 18.60 -1.01 20.69
C ILE A 22 18.11 0.42 20.47
N LYS A 23 18.61 1.11 19.44
CA LYS A 23 18.18 2.48 19.10
C LYS A 23 16.68 2.56 18.82
N ASN A 24 16.13 1.57 18.14
CA ASN A 24 14.72 1.55 17.78
C ASN A 24 13.82 1.18 18.96
N ASN A 25 14.26 0.31 19.86
CA ASN A 25 13.48 -0.12 21.02
C ASN A 25 14.36 -0.69 22.14
N GLU A 26 14.68 0.11 23.16
CA GLU A 26 15.52 -0.30 24.30
C GLU A 26 14.91 -1.45 25.13
N ASN A 27 13.60 -1.70 25.01
CA ASN A 27 12.94 -2.82 25.70
C ASN A 27 13.54 -4.19 25.34
N VAL A 28 14.26 -4.32 24.23
CA VAL A 28 14.97 -5.57 23.88
C VAL A 28 16.03 -5.96 24.91
N LEU A 29 16.58 -5.01 25.68
CA LEU A 29 17.51 -5.32 26.76
C LEU A 29 16.77 -5.59 28.08
N GLU A 30 15.73 -4.80 28.34
CA GLU A 30 14.99 -4.82 29.61
C GLU A 30 14.04 -6.01 29.74
N LYS A 31 13.36 -6.36 28.65
CA LYS A 31 12.27 -7.35 28.67
C LYS A 31 12.67 -8.69 28.08
N ALA A 32 13.70 -8.74 27.25
CA ALA A 32 14.13 -10.00 26.68
C ALA A 32 14.75 -10.91 27.74
N ASP A 33 14.52 -12.20 27.53
CA ASP A 33 15.24 -13.28 28.18
C ASP A 33 16.11 -13.98 27.13
N TYR A 34 17.35 -14.34 27.51
CA TYR A 34 18.38 -14.81 26.59
C TYR A 34 17.96 -16.09 25.85
N ASN A 35 17.37 -17.04 26.56
CA ASN A 35 16.92 -18.28 25.94
C ASN A 35 15.68 -18.03 25.09
N SER A 36 14.76 -17.21 25.59
CA SER A 36 13.52 -16.86 24.90
C SER A 36 13.77 -16.18 23.54
N ILE A 37 14.69 -15.22 23.48
CA ILE A 37 15.02 -14.53 22.21
C ILE A 37 15.63 -15.50 21.18
N CYS A 38 16.46 -16.45 21.59
CA CYS A 38 17.01 -17.45 20.67
C CYS A 38 15.91 -18.33 20.06
N TYR A 39 14.93 -18.80 20.86
CA TYR A 39 13.80 -19.57 20.34
C TYR A 39 12.93 -18.77 19.37
N VAL A 40 12.72 -17.48 19.64
CA VAL A 40 12.03 -16.57 18.72
C VAL A 40 12.80 -16.46 17.41
N LEU A 41 14.10 -16.16 17.47
CA LEU A 41 14.93 -15.98 16.28
C LEU A 41 15.05 -17.25 15.43
N ASP A 42 15.20 -18.41 16.06
CA ASP A 42 15.18 -19.70 15.36
C ASP A 42 13.85 -19.94 14.65
N PHE A 43 12.71 -19.64 15.30
CA PHE A 43 11.40 -19.77 14.65
C PHE A 43 11.23 -18.82 13.46
N LEU A 44 11.58 -17.54 13.62
CA LEU A 44 11.48 -16.54 12.56
C LEU A 44 12.37 -16.90 11.36
N ARG A 45 13.63 -17.30 11.60
CA ARG A 45 14.57 -17.68 10.54
C ARG A 45 14.21 -19.01 9.90
N ASP A 46 13.98 -20.05 10.69
CA ASP A 46 13.94 -21.43 10.18
C ASP A 46 12.55 -21.82 9.70
N THR A 47 11.50 -21.34 10.38
CA THR A 47 10.11 -21.67 10.03
C THR A 47 9.51 -20.62 9.10
N LEU A 48 9.63 -19.33 9.45
CA LEU A 48 9.01 -18.25 8.67
C LEU A 48 9.90 -17.71 7.55
N LYS A 49 11.18 -18.11 7.51
CA LYS A 49 12.17 -17.63 6.53
C LYS A 49 12.28 -16.10 6.49
N VAL A 50 12.08 -15.45 7.64
CA VAL A 50 12.17 -13.98 7.77
C VAL A 50 13.63 -13.57 7.76
N THR A 51 13.98 -12.63 6.88
CA THR A 51 15.33 -12.07 6.78
C THR A 51 15.66 -11.17 7.97
N PRO A 52 16.93 -11.05 8.38
CA PRO A 52 17.36 -10.17 9.47
C PRO A 52 16.83 -8.73 9.37
N ASN A 53 16.92 -8.12 8.18
CA ASN A 53 16.46 -6.74 7.97
C ASN A 53 14.95 -6.53 8.26
N ASN A 54 14.11 -7.56 8.06
CA ASN A 54 12.68 -7.49 8.41
C ASN A 54 12.47 -7.65 9.92
N ILE A 55 13.26 -8.48 10.60
CA ILE A 55 13.24 -8.63 12.07
C ILE A 55 13.62 -7.29 12.72
N GLU A 56 14.64 -6.61 12.19
CA GLU A 56 15.13 -5.32 12.70
C GLU A 56 14.10 -4.19 12.66
N LYS A 57 13.10 -4.29 11.78
CA LYS A 57 11.96 -3.35 11.73
C LYS A 57 10.90 -3.63 12.79
N CYS A 58 10.89 -4.84 13.36
CA CYS A 58 9.96 -5.24 14.40
C CYS A 58 10.68 -5.72 15.68
N PRO A 59 11.49 -4.88 16.36
CA PRO A 59 12.24 -5.31 17.54
C PRO A 59 11.35 -5.87 18.67
N SER A 60 10.08 -5.46 18.72
CA SER A 60 9.15 -5.87 19.76
C SER A 60 8.91 -7.38 19.83
N ILE A 61 9.05 -8.08 18.71
CA ILE A 61 8.82 -9.52 18.65
C ILE A 61 9.87 -10.31 19.47
N LEU A 62 11.07 -9.73 19.65
CA LEU A 62 12.23 -10.39 20.25
C LEU A 62 12.11 -10.64 21.75
N TYR A 63 11.23 -9.91 22.44
CA TYR A 63 10.97 -10.08 23.87
C TYR A 63 9.59 -10.71 24.15
N LEU A 64 8.96 -11.31 23.14
CA LEU A 64 7.72 -12.06 23.32
C LEU A 64 7.99 -13.54 23.59
N LYS A 65 7.02 -14.20 24.22
CA LYS A 65 7.06 -15.64 24.43
C LYS A 65 6.82 -16.36 23.11
N ILE A 66 7.66 -17.36 22.81
CA ILE A 66 7.57 -18.13 21.57
C ILE A 66 6.24 -18.86 21.43
N GLU A 67 5.63 -19.27 22.55
CA GLU A 67 4.32 -19.94 22.57
C GLU A 67 3.23 -19.03 22.01
N ALA A 68 3.21 -17.75 22.39
CA ALA A 68 2.23 -16.79 21.90
C ALA A 68 2.41 -16.51 20.39
N ILE A 69 3.66 -16.40 19.93
CA ILE A 69 3.97 -16.22 18.50
C ILE A 69 3.51 -17.44 17.70
N LYS A 70 3.79 -18.66 18.18
CA LYS A 70 3.38 -19.90 17.53
C LYS A 70 1.86 -20.06 17.50
N GLU A 71 1.18 -19.70 18.59
CA GLU A 71 -0.28 -19.70 18.65
C GLU A 71 -0.88 -18.78 17.59
N ASN A 72 -0.40 -17.53 17.51
CA ASN A 72 -0.82 -16.58 16.49
C ASN A 72 -0.54 -17.11 15.08
N TYR A 73 0.65 -17.65 14.83
CA TYR A 73 1.00 -18.20 13.52
C TYR A 73 0.09 -19.35 13.10
N ASN A 74 -0.19 -20.29 14.02
CA ASN A 74 -1.08 -21.41 13.76
C ASN A 74 -2.51 -20.92 13.48
N PHE A 75 -2.98 -19.92 14.23
CA PHE A 75 -4.28 -19.30 14.00
C PHE A 75 -4.38 -18.66 12.62
N LEU A 76 -3.38 -17.86 12.21
CA LEU A 76 -3.35 -17.25 10.89
C LEU A 76 -3.35 -18.29 9.76
N LYS A 77 -2.61 -19.40 9.94
CA LYS A 77 -2.63 -20.53 9.00
C LYS A 77 -4.00 -21.20 8.93
N GLU A 78 -4.63 -21.47 10.07
CA GLU A 78 -5.96 -22.09 10.14
C GLU A 78 -7.02 -21.23 9.42
N LYS A 79 -6.93 -19.90 9.56
CA LYS A 79 -7.86 -18.96 8.90
C LYS A 79 -7.48 -18.60 7.47
N GLU A 80 -6.41 -19.20 6.94
CA GLU A 80 -5.88 -18.94 5.60
C GLU A 80 -5.58 -17.46 5.34
N ILE A 81 -5.09 -16.76 6.36
CA ILE A 81 -4.71 -15.35 6.25
C ILE A 81 -3.46 -15.22 5.37
N ASN A 82 -3.50 -14.29 4.42
CA ASN A 82 -2.36 -13.98 3.57
C ASN A 82 -1.21 -13.37 4.39
N MET A 83 -0.06 -14.03 4.39
CA MET A 83 1.16 -13.62 5.12
C MET A 83 2.29 -13.17 4.20
N LYS A 84 1.99 -12.73 2.96
CA LYS A 84 3.00 -12.26 1.98
C LYS A 84 3.70 -10.98 2.43
N ASP A 85 2.96 -10.05 3.06
CA ASP A 85 3.56 -8.88 3.71
C ASP A 85 4.19 -9.30 5.03
N VAL A 86 5.50 -9.50 4.99
CA VAL A 86 6.30 -9.96 6.14
C VAL A 86 6.22 -8.98 7.31
N GLU A 87 6.23 -7.67 7.05
CA GLU A 87 6.25 -6.66 8.11
C GLU A 87 4.90 -6.61 8.84
N THR A 88 3.81 -6.59 8.08
CA THR A 88 2.45 -6.70 8.64
C THR A 88 2.28 -8.00 9.42
N CYS A 89 2.77 -9.13 8.89
CA CYS A 89 2.71 -10.42 9.56
C CYS A 89 3.45 -10.41 10.92
N LEU A 90 4.67 -9.87 10.97
CA LEU A 90 5.43 -9.77 12.22
C LEU A 90 4.70 -8.95 13.30
N HIS A 91 4.04 -7.85 12.91
CA HIS A 91 3.24 -7.06 13.83
C HIS A 91 2.00 -7.80 14.34
N ILE A 92 1.33 -8.59 13.51
CA ILE A 92 0.18 -9.41 13.93
C ILE A 92 0.64 -10.53 14.86
N LEU A 93 1.73 -11.22 14.51
CA LEU A 93 2.33 -12.26 15.37
C LEU A 93 2.75 -11.71 16.74
N SER A 94 3.04 -10.41 16.82
CA SER A 94 3.38 -9.72 18.06
C SER A 94 2.17 -9.31 18.92
N THR A 95 0.95 -9.62 18.49
CA THR A 95 -0.29 -9.28 19.21
C THR A 95 -0.59 -10.31 20.30
N GLU A 96 -1.29 -9.93 21.37
CA GLU A 96 -1.78 -10.91 22.34
C GLU A 96 -2.73 -11.92 21.64
N PRO A 97 -2.55 -13.25 21.82
CA PRO A 97 -3.37 -14.23 21.12
C PRO A 97 -4.88 -14.10 21.36
N SER A 98 -5.29 -13.76 22.58
CA SER A 98 -6.70 -13.55 22.91
C SER A 98 -7.29 -12.37 22.13
N GLN A 99 -6.54 -11.26 22.05
CA GLN A 99 -6.92 -10.06 21.31
C GLN A 99 -7.00 -10.34 19.81
N LEU A 100 -6.00 -11.00 19.23
CA LEU A 100 -5.99 -11.37 17.82
C LEU A 100 -7.26 -12.14 17.42
N LYS A 101 -7.61 -13.17 18.21
CA LYS A 101 -8.80 -14.00 18.00
C LYS A 101 -10.08 -13.17 18.10
N ARG A 102 -10.22 -12.35 19.14
CA ARG A 102 -11.38 -11.47 19.33
C ARG A 102 -11.55 -10.49 18.18
N THR A 103 -10.47 -9.88 17.70
CA THR A 103 -10.51 -8.95 16.56
C THR A 103 -10.85 -9.67 15.26
N TYR A 104 -10.28 -10.86 15.03
CA TYR A 104 -10.65 -11.68 13.87
C TYR A 104 -12.15 -12.02 13.91
N GLU A 105 -12.67 -12.53 15.01
CA GLU A 105 -14.09 -12.89 15.16
C GLU A 105 -15.00 -11.67 14.94
N TYR A 106 -14.64 -10.52 15.52
CA TYR A 106 -15.42 -9.29 15.38
C TYR A 106 -15.48 -8.76 13.94
N VAL A 107 -14.34 -8.72 13.25
CA VAL A 107 -14.25 -8.15 11.89
C VAL A 107 -14.67 -9.18 10.82
N SER A 108 -14.53 -10.48 11.07
CA SER A 108 -14.98 -11.51 10.11
C SER A 108 -16.48 -11.79 10.16
N ASP A 109 -17.20 -11.33 11.19
CA ASP A 109 -18.66 -11.47 11.26
C ASP A 109 -19.34 -10.74 10.10
N GLU A 110 -20.04 -11.50 9.26
CA GLU A 110 -20.75 -11.01 8.06
C GLU A 110 -21.89 -10.04 8.39
N ASN A 111 -22.44 -10.07 9.62
CA ASN A 111 -23.43 -9.08 10.06
C ASN A 111 -22.78 -7.76 10.49
N ARG A 112 -21.45 -7.75 10.65
CA ARG A 112 -20.66 -6.55 10.98
C ARG A 112 -19.90 -6.10 9.75
N TYR A 113 -18.75 -6.70 9.48
CA TYR A 113 -17.87 -6.31 8.38
C TYR A 113 -17.83 -7.40 7.31
N GLY A 114 -17.43 -8.61 7.70
CA GLY A 114 -17.25 -9.76 6.83
C GLY A 114 -15.78 -9.98 6.45
N LYS A 115 -15.45 -11.21 6.05
CA LYS A 115 -14.05 -11.65 5.85
C LYS A 115 -13.28 -10.78 4.85
N LYS A 116 -13.96 -10.20 3.85
CA LYS A 116 -13.35 -9.31 2.83
C LYS A 116 -12.56 -8.15 3.41
N TYR A 117 -12.96 -7.61 4.57
CA TYR A 117 -12.29 -6.48 5.20
C TYR A 117 -10.93 -6.87 5.79
N ILE A 118 -10.79 -8.11 6.28
CA ILE A 118 -9.51 -8.65 6.76
C ILE A 118 -8.57 -8.90 5.57
N GLU A 119 -9.11 -9.36 4.44
CA GLU A 119 -8.33 -9.58 3.21
C GLU A 119 -7.80 -8.26 2.62
N GLN A 120 -8.61 -7.21 2.66
CA GLN A 120 -8.21 -5.87 2.22
C GLN A 120 -7.26 -5.19 3.20
N THR A 121 -7.50 -5.35 4.50
CA THR A 121 -6.78 -4.62 5.57
C THR A 121 -6.35 -5.57 6.68
N THR A 122 -5.46 -6.51 6.39
CA THR A 122 -5.05 -7.57 7.34
C THR A 122 -4.42 -7.00 8.62
N SER A 123 -3.79 -5.83 8.52
CA SER A 123 -3.22 -5.11 9.66
C SER A 123 -4.25 -4.75 10.73
N ILE A 124 -5.57 -4.80 10.47
CA ILE A 124 -6.61 -4.59 11.48
C ILE A 124 -6.53 -5.61 12.62
N LEU A 125 -6.04 -6.83 12.34
CA LEU A 125 -5.98 -7.94 13.30
C LEU A 125 -5.12 -7.65 14.56
N ARG A 126 -4.26 -6.63 14.50
CA ARG A 126 -3.46 -6.17 15.64
C ARG A 126 -4.21 -5.20 16.57
N VAL A 127 -5.37 -4.71 16.16
CA VAL A 127 -6.09 -3.63 16.83
C VAL A 127 -7.10 -4.23 17.81
N PRO A 128 -7.16 -3.76 19.07
CA PRO A 128 -8.19 -4.21 20.01
C PRO A 128 -9.60 -3.91 19.51
N VAL A 129 -10.54 -4.83 19.74
CA VAL A 129 -11.96 -4.68 19.36
C VAL A 129 -12.57 -3.43 19.99
N GLU A 130 -12.20 -3.15 21.24
CA GLU A 130 -12.70 -2.01 22.01
C GLU A 130 -12.41 -0.69 21.30
N ARG A 131 -11.25 -0.57 20.65
CA ARG A 131 -10.89 0.63 19.89
C ARG A 131 -11.75 0.76 18.62
N ILE A 132 -12.03 -0.35 17.95
CA ILE A 132 -12.90 -0.34 16.75
C ILE A 132 -14.30 0.12 17.17
N GLN A 133 -14.83 -0.46 18.24
CA GLN A 133 -16.14 -0.12 18.81
C GLN A 133 -16.23 1.34 19.26
N GLU A 134 -15.20 1.87 19.91
CA GLU A 134 -15.17 3.27 20.32
C GLU A 134 -15.25 4.21 19.10
N ILE A 135 -14.57 3.88 18.00
CA ILE A 135 -14.63 4.68 16.77
C ILE A 135 -16.01 4.55 16.11
N GLU A 136 -16.59 3.34 16.06
CA GLU A 136 -17.96 3.11 15.56
C GLU A 136 -18.99 3.98 16.29
N GLU A 137 -18.88 4.07 17.62
CA GLU A 137 -19.79 4.85 18.46
C GLU A 137 -19.58 6.37 18.29
N ARG A 138 -18.32 6.80 18.25
CA ARG A 138 -17.97 8.23 18.33
C ARG A 138 -17.89 8.94 16.98
N CYS A 139 -17.71 8.18 15.90
CA CYS A 139 -17.60 8.64 14.51
C CYS A 139 -18.53 7.83 13.59
N PRO A 140 -19.86 7.88 13.80
CA PRO A 140 -20.83 7.04 13.10
C PRO A 140 -21.04 7.42 11.62
N GLU A 141 -20.53 8.57 11.17
CA GLU A 141 -20.62 8.98 9.75
C GLU A 141 -19.51 8.33 8.90
N LEU A 142 -18.49 7.74 9.53
CA LEU A 142 -17.45 6.99 8.83
C LEU A 142 -17.98 5.68 8.23
N THR A 143 -17.57 5.40 7.01
CA THR A 143 -17.78 4.07 6.40
C THR A 143 -16.97 3.00 7.15
N LYS A 144 -17.35 1.73 6.99
CA LYS A 144 -16.64 0.59 7.60
C LYS A 144 -15.15 0.59 7.23
N GLU A 145 -14.82 0.83 5.96
CA GLU A 145 -13.44 0.93 5.47
C GLU A 145 -12.65 2.03 6.20
N ASN A 146 -13.28 3.18 6.41
CA ASN A 146 -12.65 4.32 7.08
C ASN A 146 -12.52 4.12 8.59
N ILE A 147 -13.48 3.44 9.24
CA ILE A 147 -13.37 3.05 10.65
C ILE A 147 -12.14 2.16 10.85
N LEU A 148 -11.96 1.13 10.02
CA LEU A 148 -10.79 0.25 10.14
C LEU A 148 -9.48 1.01 9.87
N SER A 149 -9.47 1.89 8.88
CA SER A 149 -8.31 2.76 8.58
C SER A 149 -7.96 3.68 9.75
N ALA A 150 -8.97 4.31 10.36
CA ALA A 150 -8.82 5.17 11.54
C ALA A 150 -8.31 4.36 12.75
N ALA A 151 -8.85 3.15 12.94
CA ALA A 151 -8.44 2.25 14.02
C ALA A 151 -6.94 1.90 13.93
N ILE A 152 -6.42 1.67 12.71
CA ILE A 152 -5.01 1.34 12.46
C ILE A 152 -4.07 2.56 12.62
N SER A 153 -4.57 3.78 12.38
CA SER A 153 -3.77 5.02 12.44
C SER A 153 -3.12 5.33 13.80
N ARG A 154 -3.56 4.66 14.87
CA ARG A 154 -3.17 4.87 16.28
C ARG A 154 -3.43 6.28 16.83
N LYS A 155 -4.14 7.14 16.10
CA LYS A 155 -4.61 8.43 16.61
C LYS A 155 -5.62 8.23 17.74
N ASP A 156 -5.67 9.14 18.71
CA ASP A 156 -6.74 9.13 19.68
C ASP A 156 -8.10 9.37 19.00
N VAL A 157 -9.18 8.88 19.62
CA VAL A 157 -10.52 8.94 19.01
C VAL A 157 -11.05 10.38 18.95
N ASP A 158 -10.60 11.27 19.84
CA ASP A 158 -10.93 12.71 19.76
C ASP A 158 -10.32 13.32 18.50
N GLU A 159 -9.09 12.98 18.17
CA GLU A 159 -8.40 13.42 16.97
C GLU A 159 -9.03 12.85 15.70
N ILE A 160 -9.43 11.57 15.70
CA ILE A 160 -10.19 10.97 14.59
C ILE A 160 -11.48 11.74 14.34
N LYS A 161 -12.21 12.10 15.41
CA LYS A 161 -13.43 12.90 15.31
C LYS A 161 -13.17 14.32 14.78
N LYS A 162 -12.06 14.95 15.17
CA LYS A 162 -11.66 16.25 14.59
C LYS A 162 -11.33 16.11 13.10
N ILE A 163 -10.64 15.04 12.70
CA ILE A 163 -10.31 14.78 11.29
C ILE A 163 -11.60 14.64 10.47
N GLU A 164 -12.56 13.83 10.95
CA GLU A 164 -13.88 13.67 10.33
C GLU A 164 -14.60 15.02 10.18
N GLN A 165 -14.63 15.84 11.24
CA GLN A 165 -15.25 17.16 11.20
C GLN A 165 -14.55 18.10 10.20
N VAL A 166 -13.22 18.13 10.18
CA VAL A 166 -12.48 18.97 9.22
C VAL A 166 -12.75 18.55 7.77
N CYS A 167 -12.86 17.25 7.51
CA CYS A 167 -13.21 16.75 6.18
C CYS A 167 -14.62 17.21 5.79
N LYS A 168 -15.59 17.09 6.71
CA LYS A 168 -16.97 17.54 6.52
C LYS A 168 -17.06 19.04 6.25
N ASP A 169 -16.37 19.86 7.06
CA ASP A 169 -16.35 21.32 6.92
C ASP A 169 -15.76 21.80 5.59
N ASN A 170 -14.96 20.96 4.92
CA ASN A 170 -14.31 21.26 3.66
C ASN A 170 -14.85 20.44 2.47
N GLU A 171 -15.95 19.70 2.65
CA GLU A 171 -16.55 18.85 1.60
C GLU A 171 -15.56 17.82 1.03
N ILE A 172 -14.69 17.27 1.87
CA ILE A 172 -13.68 16.28 1.51
C ILE A 172 -14.24 14.88 1.75
N GLU A 173 -14.15 14.02 0.74
CA GLU A 173 -14.41 12.60 0.90
C GLU A 173 -13.40 11.98 1.88
N VAL A 174 -13.91 11.43 2.98
CA VAL A 174 -13.07 10.72 3.94
C VAL A 174 -12.59 9.43 3.28
N THR A 175 -11.27 9.32 3.14
CA THR A 175 -10.59 8.11 2.66
C THR A 175 -9.54 7.71 3.67
N GLY A 176 -9.07 6.45 3.65
CA GLY A 176 -8.09 5.98 4.63
C GLY A 176 -6.81 6.83 4.75
N SER A 177 -6.42 7.55 3.69
CA SER A 177 -5.23 8.41 3.71
C SER A 177 -5.38 9.69 4.54
N VAL A 178 -6.60 10.17 4.80
CA VAL A 178 -6.80 11.34 5.68
C VAL A 178 -6.23 11.08 7.09
N PHE A 179 -6.30 9.84 7.56
CA PHE A 179 -5.79 9.43 8.88
C PHE A 179 -4.27 9.33 8.95
N TYR A 180 -3.54 9.60 7.86
CA TYR A 180 -2.09 9.81 7.92
C TYR A 180 -1.73 11.15 8.55
N ARG A 181 -2.66 12.11 8.58
CA ARG A 181 -2.46 13.48 9.07
C ARG A 181 -3.35 13.78 10.25
N ILE A 182 -2.91 14.68 11.13
CA ILE A 182 -3.77 15.24 12.17
C ILE A 182 -4.68 16.33 11.57
N ALA A 183 -5.78 16.66 12.23
CA ALA A 183 -6.76 17.63 11.78
C ALA A 183 -6.15 19.00 11.47
N ALA A 184 -5.14 19.44 12.23
CA ALA A 184 -4.41 20.67 11.96
C ALA A 184 -3.64 20.63 10.63
N GLU A 185 -2.90 19.55 10.37
CA GLU A 185 -2.18 19.34 9.11
C GLU A 185 -3.14 19.24 7.92
N ILE A 186 -4.29 18.60 8.10
CA ILE A 186 -5.32 18.51 7.04
C ILE A 186 -5.79 19.90 6.63
N LYS A 187 -6.06 20.79 7.59
CA LYS A 187 -6.46 22.18 7.28
C LYS A 187 -5.39 22.90 6.46
N GLU A 188 -4.13 22.80 6.87
CA GLU A 188 -3.01 23.41 6.14
C GLU A 188 -2.88 22.84 4.71
N ILE A 189 -2.99 21.51 4.55
CA ILE A 189 -2.98 20.86 3.23
C ILE A 189 -4.11 21.39 2.35
N VAL A 190 -5.32 21.51 2.90
CA VAL A 190 -6.50 21.99 2.17
C VAL A 190 -6.34 23.45 1.74
N GLU A 191 -5.80 24.30 2.61
CA GLU A 191 -5.50 25.70 2.26
C GLU A 191 -4.50 25.78 1.10
N VAL A 192 -3.38 25.05 1.18
CA VAL A 192 -2.38 25.03 0.10
C VAL A 192 -2.96 24.50 -1.21
N CYS A 193 -3.79 23.46 -1.16
CA CYS A 193 -4.47 22.94 -2.36
C CYS A 193 -5.40 23.99 -2.96
N LYS A 194 -6.24 24.64 -2.16
CA LYS A 194 -7.16 25.70 -2.61
C LYS A 194 -6.41 26.89 -3.22
N GLU A 195 -5.34 27.35 -2.58
CA GLU A 195 -4.49 28.45 -3.08
C GLU A 195 -3.87 28.15 -4.45
N ASN A 196 -3.64 26.88 -4.77
CA ASN A 196 -3.01 26.45 -6.02
C ASN A 196 -3.98 25.77 -7.00
N GLY A 197 -5.29 25.83 -6.75
CA GLY A 197 -6.31 25.25 -7.63
C GLY A 197 -6.22 23.73 -7.76
N ILE A 198 -5.72 23.04 -6.73
CA ILE A 198 -5.58 21.58 -6.69
C ILE A 198 -6.84 20.97 -6.07
N GLU A 199 -7.37 19.94 -6.73
CA GLU A 199 -8.44 19.11 -6.18
C GLU A 199 -7.94 18.29 -4.97
N VAL A 200 -8.66 18.39 -3.85
CA VAL A 200 -8.33 17.69 -2.61
C VAL A 200 -8.78 16.23 -2.71
N THR A 201 -7.93 15.38 -3.27
CA THR A 201 -8.15 13.93 -3.33
C THR A 201 -7.35 13.20 -2.24
N GLY A 202 -7.66 11.92 -1.98
CA GLY A 202 -6.94 11.13 -0.97
C GLY A 202 -5.41 11.11 -1.13
N SER A 203 -4.89 11.32 -2.34
CA SER A 203 -3.45 11.36 -2.63
C SER A 203 -2.71 12.50 -1.93
N VAL A 204 -3.33 13.68 -1.75
CA VAL A 204 -2.65 14.85 -1.19
C VAL A 204 -2.25 14.63 0.27
N PHE A 205 -3.04 13.86 1.02
CA PHE A 205 -2.77 13.55 2.44
C PHE A 205 -1.58 12.64 2.66
N ARG A 206 -0.99 12.08 1.60
CA ARG A 206 0.31 11.39 1.66
C ARG A 206 1.49 12.37 1.80
N ARG A 207 1.24 13.67 1.65
CA ARG A 207 2.22 14.74 1.72
C ARG A 207 1.86 15.74 2.82
N THR A 208 2.85 16.45 3.30
CA THR A 208 2.69 17.63 4.15
C THR A 208 2.40 18.86 3.28
N ALA A 209 1.87 19.93 3.88
CA ALA A 209 1.63 21.19 3.18
C ALA A 209 2.94 21.75 2.55
N ALA A 210 4.08 21.58 3.22
CA ALA A 210 5.38 21.99 2.69
C ALA A 210 5.80 21.17 1.45
N GLU A 211 5.70 19.84 1.52
CA GLU A 211 5.99 18.97 0.37
C GLU A 211 5.06 19.27 -0.83
N ILE A 212 3.78 19.58 -0.57
CA ILE A 212 2.84 19.97 -1.65
C ILE A 212 3.29 21.25 -2.33
N LYS A 213 3.75 22.27 -1.58
CA LYS A 213 4.28 23.51 -2.16
C LYS A 213 5.48 23.24 -3.06
N GLU A 214 6.43 22.43 -2.60
CA GLU A 214 7.59 22.02 -3.41
C GLU A 214 7.16 21.29 -4.69
N ILE A 215 6.21 20.34 -4.59
CA ILE A 215 5.66 19.64 -5.75
C ILE A 215 5.04 20.62 -6.75
N VAL A 216 4.24 21.58 -6.26
CA VAL A 216 3.60 22.59 -7.11
C VAL A 216 4.60 23.48 -7.83
N GLU A 217 5.69 23.87 -7.18
CA GLU A 217 6.77 24.62 -7.81
C GLU A 217 7.38 23.84 -8.97
N VAL A 218 7.71 22.55 -8.74
CA VAL A 218 8.23 21.68 -9.80
C VAL A 218 7.24 21.53 -10.97
N CYS A 219 5.94 21.39 -10.67
CA CYS A 219 4.90 21.32 -11.69
C CYS A 219 4.84 22.61 -12.53
N LYS A 220 4.87 23.78 -11.88
CA LYS A 220 4.85 25.09 -12.55
C LYS A 220 6.08 25.30 -13.44
N GLU A 221 7.27 24.98 -12.94
CA GLU A 221 8.54 25.06 -13.70
C GLU A 221 8.50 24.20 -14.97
N ASN A 222 7.84 23.04 -14.90
CA ASN A 222 7.78 22.07 -15.99
C ASN A 222 6.48 22.14 -16.80
N ARG A 223 5.56 23.07 -16.48
CA ARG A 223 4.25 23.24 -17.12
C ARG A 223 3.40 21.95 -17.09
N ILE A 224 3.41 21.28 -15.96
CA ILE A 224 2.65 20.04 -15.71
C ILE A 224 1.45 20.37 -14.80
N GLU A 225 0.32 19.74 -15.06
CA GLU A 225 -0.86 19.84 -14.21
C GLU A 225 -0.69 18.99 -12.93
N ALA A 226 -0.94 19.60 -11.77
CA ALA A 226 -0.83 18.94 -10.47
C ALA A 226 -2.06 18.06 -10.17
N THR A 227 -2.18 16.94 -10.87
CA THR A 227 -3.24 15.93 -10.68
C THR A 227 -2.93 14.95 -9.55
N GLY A 228 -3.93 14.23 -9.03
CA GLY A 228 -3.79 13.36 -7.86
C GLY A 228 -2.62 12.36 -7.90
N ALA A 229 -2.28 11.79 -9.06
CA ALA A 229 -1.18 10.83 -9.18
C ALA A 229 0.19 11.45 -8.84
N ILE A 230 0.37 12.76 -9.03
CA ILE A 230 1.64 13.45 -8.78
C ILE A 230 2.01 13.45 -7.29
N PHE A 231 1.01 13.52 -6.40
CA PHE A 231 1.21 13.55 -4.95
C PHE A 231 1.60 12.18 -4.38
N LEU A 232 1.57 11.12 -5.20
CA LEU A 232 2.18 9.84 -4.87
C LEU A 232 3.71 9.91 -4.86
N LYS A 233 4.31 10.97 -5.42
CA LYS A 233 5.76 11.18 -5.56
C LYS A 233 6.24 12.39 -4.78
N THR A 234 7.52 12.37 -4.41
CA THR A 234 8.22 13.54 -3.87
C THR A 234 8.63 14.48 -5.00
N ALA A 235 8.93 15.74 -4.68
CA ALA A 235 9.42 16.71 -5.66
C ALA A 235 10.69 16.22 -6.39
N ALA A 236 11.59 15.53 -5.69
CA ALA A 236 12.80 14.95 -6.27
C ALA A 236 12.48 13.83 -7.28
N GLU A 237 11.61 12.89 -6.91
CA GLU A 237 11.17 11.82 -7.84
C GLU A 237 10.44 12.39 -9.06
N ILE A 238 9.64 13.44 -8.91
CA ILE A 238 8.97 14.10 -10.03
C ILE A 238 9.99 14.69 -11.00
N LYS A 239 11.03 15.36 -10.51
CA LYS A 239 12.09 15.91 -11.37
C LYS A 239 12.77 14.81 -12.19
N GLU A 240 13.13 13.69 -11.55
CA GLU A 240 13.71 12.53 -12.24
C GLU A 240 12.76 11.94 -13.29
N ILE A 241 11.48 11.76 -12.94
CA ILE A 241 10.47 11.25 -13.88
C ILE A 241 10.34 12.17 -15.10
N VAL A 242 10.29 13.48 -14.88
CA VAL A 242 10.16 14.48 -15.95
C VAL A 242 11.39 14.48 -16.86
N GLU A 243 12.59 14.37 -16.30
CA GLU A 243 13.83 14.26 -17.07
C GLU A 243 13.82 13.02 -17.97
N VAL A 244 13.50 11.84 -17.41
CA VAL A 244 13.42 10.60 -18.18
C VAL A 244 12.36 10.68 -19.29
N CYS A 245 11.21 11.28 -19.01
CA CYS A 245 10.17 11.50 -20.02
C CYS A 245 10.68 12.40 -21.17
N LYS A 246 11.35 13.52 -20.84
CA LYS A 246 11.92 14.43 -21.86
C LYS A 246 13.00 13.75 -22.70
N GLU A 247 13.90 13.00 -22.08
CA GLU A 247 14.96 12.23 -22.78
C GLU A 247 14.39 11.23 -23.79
N ASN A 248 13.21 10.68 -23.51
CA ASN A 248 12.56 9.68 -24.35
C ASN A 248 11.43 10.26 -25.22
N GLY A 249 11.23 11.58 -25.26
CA GLY A 249 10.18 12.22 -26.06
C GLY A 249 8.76 11.88 -25.61
N ILE A 250 8.57 11.57 -24.32
CA ILE A 250 7.29 11.16 -23.74
C ILE A 250 6.57 12.38 -23.17
N GLU A 251 5.29 12.51 -23.49
CA GLU A 251 4.43 13.52 -22.87
C GLU A 251 4.20 13.22 -21.39
N VAL A 252 4.45 14.21 -20.54
CA VAL A 252 4.28 14.09 -19.09
C VAL A 252 2.80 14.24 -18.74
N THR A 253 2.11 13.11 -18.69
CA THR A 253 0.70 13.01 -18.27
C THR A 253 0.60 12.40 -16.87
N GLY A 254 -0.57 12.48 -16.23
CA GLY A 254 -0.76 11.96 -14.86
C GLY A 254 -0.34 10.50 -14.66
N SER A 255 -0.46 9.65 -15.69
CA SER A 255 -0.17 8.20 -15.57
C SER A 255 1.30 7.88 -15.37
N VAL A 256 2.23 8.74 -15.81
CA VAL A 256 3.67 8.52 -15.62
C VAL A 256 4.05 8.53 -14.14
N PHE A 257 3.30 9.26 -13.31
CA PHE A 257 3.55 9.38 -11.87
C PHE A 257 3.09 8.15 -11.07
N TYR A 258 2.43 7.18 -11.69
CA TYR A 258 2.24 5.84 -11.11
C TYR A 258 3.52 4.99 -11.16
N ARG A 259 4.58 5.47 -11.81
CA ARG A 259 5.85 4.75 -11.99
C ARG A 259 7.02 5.54 -11.43
N THR A 260 8.09 4.83 -11.14
CA THR A 260 9.41 5.41 -10.88
C THR A 260 10.14 5.70 -12.19
N ALA A 261 11.16 6.55 -12.15
CA ALA A 261 12.01 6.82 -13.30
C ALA A 261 12.66 5.54 -13.88
N ALA A 262 13.05 4.59 -13.03
CA ALA A 262 13.58 3.30 -13.44
C ALA A 262 12.54 2.43 -14.16
N GLU A 263 11.32 2.33 -13.61
CA GLU A 263 10.23 1.58 -14.23
C GLU A 263 9.81 2.19 -15.58
N ILE A 264 9.83 3.52 -15.71
CA ILE A 264 9.55 4.21 -16.98
C ILE A 264 10.56 3.79 -18.05
N LYS A 265 11.87 3.77 -17.73
CA LYS A 265 12.92 3.33 -18.67
C LYS A 265 12.68 1.90 -19.13
N GLU A 266 12.36 1.00 -18.20
CA GLU A 266 12.07 -0.39 -18.51
C GLU A 266 10.83 -0.54 -19.41
N ILE A 267 9.75 0.19 -19.11
CA ILE A 267 8.53 0.21 -19.94
C ILE A 267 8.84 0.69 -21.37
N VAL A 268 9.65 1.75 -21.50
CA VAL A 268 10.05 2.30 -22.80
C VAL A 268 10.87 1.31 -23.61
N GLU A 269 11.81 0.61 -22.99
CA GLU A 269 12.58 -0.46 -23.63
C GLU A 269 11.67 -1.56 -24.16
N VAL A 270 10.75 -2.06 -23.33
CA VAL A 270 9.78 -3.10 -23.73
C VAL A 270 8.90 -2.63 -24.90
N CYS A 271 8.45 -1.38 -24.88
CA CYS A 271 7.68 -0.81 -25.98
C CYS A 271 8.49 -0.73 -27.28
N LYS A 272 9.74 -0.25 -27.21
CA LYS A 272 10.64 -0.15 -28.37
C LYS A 272 10.93 -1.52 -28.98
N GLU A 273 11.23 -2.52 -28.15
CA GLU A 273 11.48 -3.90 -28.59
C GLU A 273 10.30 -4.53 -29.33
N ASN A 274 9.07 -4.11 -28.98
CA ASN A 274 7.84 -4.65 -29.56
C ASN A 274 7.19 -3.71 -30.59
N GLY A 275 7.84 -2.61 -30.97
CA GLY A 275 7.30 -1.65 -31.94
C GLY A 275 6.03 -0.94 -31.47
N ILE A 276 5.87 -0.75 -30.16
CA ILE A 276 4.70 -0.15 -29.53
C ILE A 276 4.93 1.35 -29.33
N GLU A 277 3.95 2.16 -29.71
CA GLU A 277 3.97 3.59 -29.43
C GLU A 277 3.83 3.86 -27.93
N VAL A 278 4.77 4.65 -27.39
CA VAL A 278 4.79 5.01 -25.97
C VAL A 278 3.77 6.11 -25.71
N THR A 279 2.55 5.71 -25.34
CA THR A 279 1.46 6.61 -24.98
C THR A 279 1.19 6.58 -23.47
N GLY A 280 0.48 7.57 -22.91
CA GLY A 280 0.22 7.65 -21.47
C GLY A 280 -0.36 6.36 -20.85
N SER A 281 -1.13 5.57 -21.59
CA SER A 281 -1.77 4.35 -21.06
C SER A 281 -0.80 3.21 -20.74
N VAL A 282 0.40 3.16 -21.35
CA VAL A 282 1.39 2.11 -21.04
C VAL A 282 1.87 2.23 -19.59
N PHE A 283 1.96 3.46 -19.08
CA PHE A 283 2.43 3.73 -17.71
C PHE A 283 1.42 3.36 -16.63
N SER A 284 0.18 3.03 -17.01
CA SER A 284 -0.79 2.40 -16.10
C SER A 284 -0.46 0.94 -15.79
N ARG A 285 0.51 0.31 -16.48
CA ARG A 285 0.94 -1.09 -16.30
C ARG A 285 2.43 -1.20 -15.97
N LYS A 286 2.84 -2.31 -15.36
CA LYS A 286 4.27 -2.64 -15.16
C LYS A 286 4.82 -3.27 -16.45
N SER A 287 6.14 -3.23 -16.63
CA SER A 287 6.84 -3.84 -17.77
C SER A 287 6.46 -5.31 -17.98
N ALA A 288 6.37 -6.10 -16.90
CA ALA A 288 5.97 -7.51 -16.95
C ALA A 288 4.52 -7.69 -17.47
N GLU A 289 3.59 -6.88 -16.96
CA GLU A 289 2.19 -6.90 -17.41
C GLU A 289 2.06 -6.47 -18.87
N ILE A 290 2.87 -5.51 -19.33
CA ILE A 290 2.92 -5.09 -20.73
C ILE A 290 3.34 -6.26 -21.62
N LYS A 291 4.39 -7.01 -21.23
CA LYS A 291 4.85 -8.19 -21.98
C LYS A 291 3.73 -9.24 -22.11
N GLU A 292 3.04 -9.53 -21.01
CA GLU A 292 1.90 -10.46 -21.01
C GLU A 292 0.75 -9.99 -21.92
N ILE A 293 0.40 -8.70 -21.86
CA ILE A 293 -0.64 -8.11 -22.74
C ILE A 293 -0.24 -8.23 -24.21
N VAL A 294 1.02 -7.95 -24.54
CA VAL A 294 1.53 -7.99 -25.91
C VAL A 294 1.52 -9.41 -26.47
N GLU A 295 1.94 -10.39 -25.68
CA GLU A 295 1.90 -11.80 -26.06
C GLU A 295 0.45 -12.25 -26.34
N MET A 296 -0.46 -11.95 -25.42
CA MET A 296 -1.88 -12.29 -25.57
C MET A 296 -2.50 -11.62 -26.82
N CYS A 297 -2.13 -10.36 -27.12
CA CYS A 297 -2.60 -9.68 -28.33
C CYS A 297 -2.08 -10.37 -29.59
N LYS A 298 -0.79 -10.74 -29.63
CA LYS A 298 -0.18 -11.46 -30.76
C LYS A 298 -0.85 -12.82 -31.00
N GLU A 299 -1.11 -13.58 -29.94
CA GLU A 299 -1.80 -14.88 -30.02
C GLU A 299 -3.22 -14.78 -30.61
N ASN A 300 -3.89 -13.65 -30.40
CA ASN A 300 -5.25 -13.42 -30.88
C ASN A 300 -5.32 -12.53 -32.15
N GLY A 301 -4.17 -12.19 -32.76
CA GLY A 301 -4.12 -11.36 -33.96
C GLY A 301 -4.59 -9.92 -33.75
N ILE A 302 -4.47 -9.39 -32.53
CA ILE A 302 -4.93 -8.06 -32.13
C ILE A 302 -3.79 -7.06 -32.28
N GLU A 303 -4.09 -5.93 -32.91
CA GLU A 303 -3.15 -4.82 -33.00
C GLU A 303 -2.92 -4.18 -31.62
N VAL A 304 -1.65 -4.06 -31.23
CA VAL A 304 -1.25 -3.49 -29.93
C VAL A 304 -1.32 -1.96 -30.01
N THR A 305 -2.47 -1.42 -29.60
CA THR A 305 -2.73 0.03 -29.53
C THR A 305 -2.80 0.51 -28.07
N GLY A 306 -2.70 1.81 -27.83
CA GLY A 306 -2.73 2.37 -26.47
C GLY A 306 -3.94 1.93 -25.61
N ASN A 307 -5.09 1.60 -26.21
CA ASN A 307 -6.27 1.16 -25.47
C ASN A 307 -6.11 -0.23 -24.82
N VAL A 308 -5.29 -1.14 -25.37
CA VAL A 308 -5.15 -2.49 -24.78
C VAL A 308 -4.55 -2.42 -23.37
N PHE A 309 -3.66 -1.45 -23.12
CA PHE A 309 -3.02 -1.24 -21.82
C PHE A 309 -3.96 -0.70 -20.73
N LYS A 310 -5.18 -0.29 -21.11
CA LYS A 310 -6.25 0.03 -20.15
C LYS A 310 -6.86 -1.23 -19.51
N ARG A 311 -6.50 -2.43 -19.99
CA ARG A 311 -6.99 -3.73 -19.52
C ARG A 311 -5.83 -4.63 -19.09
N THR A 312 -6.13 -5.61 -18.26
CA THR A 312 -5.23 -6.73 -17.91
C THR A 312 -5.31 -7.80 -19.00
N ALA A 313 -4.32 -8.68 -19.08
CA ALA A 313 -4.35 -9.81 -20.03
C ALA A 313 -5.61 -10.70 -19.84
N ALA A 314 -6.04 -10.90 -18.59
CA ALA A 314 -7.26 -11.64 -18.26
C ALA A 314 -8.53 -10.94 -18.78
N GLU A 315 -8.67 -9.64 -18.55
CA GLU A 315 -9.81 -8.87 -19.06
C GLU A 315 -9.83 -8.83 -20.59
N ILE A 316 -8.66 -8.72 -21.24
CA ILE A 316 -8.61 -8.74 -22.70
C ILE A 316 -9.07 -10.09 -23.23
N LYS A 317 -8.63 -11.20 -22.62
CA LYS A 317 -9.09 -12.54 -22.99
C LYS A 317 -10.60 -12.66 -22.92
N GLU A 318 -11.21 -12.18 -21.83
CA GLU A 318 -12.66 -12.17 -21.67
C GLU A 318 -13.36 -11.32 -22.75
N ILE A 319 -12.84 -10.12 -23.03
CA ILE A 319 -13.36 -9.24 -24.09
C ILE A 319 -13.30 -9.94 -25.46
N VAL A 320 -12.19 -10.62 -25.77
CA VAL A 320 -12.00 -11.33 -27.04
C VAL A 320 -12.97 -12.49 -27.18
N GLU A 321 -13.21 -13.24 -26.11
CA GLU A 321 -14.21 -14.32 -26.08
C GLU A 321 -15.61 -13.75 -26.36
N VAL A 322 -16.01 -12.67 -25.68
CA VAL A 322 -17.32 -12.02 -25.92
C VAL A 322 -17.42 -11.47 -27.34
N CYS A 323 -16.35 -10.90 -27.89
CA CYS A 323 -16.32 -10.44 -29.28
C CYS A 323 -16.56 -11.59 -30.28
N LYS A 324 -15.90 -12.74 -30.07
CA LYS A 324 -16.09 -13.94 -30.90
C LYS A 324 -17.53 -14.44 -30.83
N GLU A 325 -18.13 -14.49 -29.65
CA GLU A 325 -19.54 -14.91 -29.45
C GLU A 325 -20.52 -13.99 -30.19
N ASN A 326 -20.24 -12.69 -30.24
CA ASN A 326 -21.11 -11.69 -30.87
C ASN A 326 -20.74 -11.38 -32.34
N GLY A 327 -19.76 -12.06 -32.92
CA GLY A 327 -19.28 -11.78 -34.28
C GLY A 327 -18.67 -10.39 -34.46
N ILE A 328 -18.14 -9.79 -33.38
CA ILE A 328 -17.50 -8.48 -33.38
C ILE A 328 -16.00 -8.66 -33.58
N GLU A 329 -15.40 -7.85 -34.46
CA GLU A 329 -13.95 -7.82 -34.62
C GLU A 329 -13.28 -7.10 -33.43
N ALA A 330 -12.32 -7.76 -32.78
CA ALA A 330 -11.61 -7.26 -31.60
C ALA A 330 -10.54 -6.21 -31.96
N THR A 331 -10.99 -5.05 -32.46
CA THR A 331 -10.12 -3.91 -32.77
C THR A 331 -9.75 -3.11 -31.52
N GLY A 332 -8.71 -2.26 -31.62
CA GLY A 332 -8.20 -1.47 -30.50
C GLY A 332 -9.25 -0.65 -29.71
N ASN A 333 -10.35 -0.23 -30.34
CA ASN A 333 -11.41 0.55 -29.66
C ASN A 333 -12.29 -0.30 -28.73
N VAL A 334 -12.42 -1.60 -28.98
CA VAL A 334 -13.22 -2.50 -28.15
C VAL A 334 -12.69 -2.51 -26.71
N PHE A 335 -11.37 -2.43 -26.54
CA PHE A 335 -10.72 -2.43 -25.22
C PHE A 335 -10.95 -1.17 -24.39
N ARG A 336 -11.70 -0.18 -24.91
CA ARG A 336 -12.24 0.91 -24.10
C ARG A 336 -13.41 0.47 -23.23
N ARG A 337 -14.07 -0.65 -23.57
CA ARG A 337 -15.22 -1.24 -22.87
C ARG A 337 -14.80 -2.46 -22.08
N THR A 338 -15.61 -2.85 -21.11
CA THR A 338 -15.51 -4.12 -20.38
C THR A 338 -16.27 -5.21 -21.14
N ALA A 339 -16.01 -6.47 -20.85
CA ALA A 339 -16.74 -7.59 -21.45
C ALA A 339 -18.26 -7.49 -21.19
N ALA A 340 -18.65 -7.06 -19.97
CA ALA A 340 -20.04 -6.86 -19.59
C ALA A 340 -20.73 -5.74 -20.38
N GLU A 341 -20.00 -4.72 -20.82
CA GLU A 341 -20.55 -3.65 -21.65
C GLU A 341 -20.72 -4.08 -23.11
N ILE A 342 -20.01 -5.10 -23.59
CA ILE A 342 -20.03 -5.55 -25.00
C ILE A 342 -21.15 -6.55 -25.25
N LYS A 343 -21.50 -7.37 -24.25
CA LYS A 343 -22.72 -8.20 -24.24
C LYS A 343 -23.96 -7.34 -24.46
#